data_AF-A0A9D1UHL1-F1
#
_entry.id   AF-A0A9D1UHL1-F1
#
_cell.length_a   1.000
_cell.length_b   1.000
_cell.length_c   1.000
_cell.angle_alpha   90.00
_cell.angle_beta   90.00
_cell.angle_gamma   90.00
#
_symmetry.space_group_name_H-M   'P 1'
#
loop_
_entity.id
_entity.type
_entity.pdbx_description
1 polymer ?
#
loop_
_entity_poly.entity_id
_entity_poly.type
_entity_poly.pdbx_seq_one_letter_code
_entity_poly.pdbx_strand_id
1 'polypeptide(L)'
;MSILKSSAILAFMAIVISSCGGRGTKDSHNSDNAEQVNEQLPPVSQPRDSLSTMEVTETDIGAGTEAEAKTETETEECCDKYDNSSEDGLVYWTDSTAYASNPDLVALLDTLYRHAADSSFRNREAGELGWAREYVNRICGYYDAQRLGECSVSDYVKVCAVLDCSYELYGLKDIESYFVPTNAVLAYGCSMFREYAALLQMQDMCLSYEQEDALMAEWNAWRKFASEFDDFWSDCVLLQNYGGSISTTILNSKQCVIPNAHAEMYEPEINLVADDCWTDDGGGVFLKYAEEFFYNCCDNAIGLCFDAGTDEEVAEFYSNGNIKLYRKVAEQSELVKSLAHEWVEARNRWLEVSPVQDSRYYIRNSSEVLLQLSNMLICSINII
;
A
#
# COMPACT_ATOMS: atom_id res chain seq x y z
N MET A 1 31.92 -11.28 34.99
CA MET A 1 31.47 -9.90 35.30
C MET A 1 31.22 -9.14 33.99
N SER A 2 30.28 -9.63 33.16
CA SER A 2 29.92 -9.02 31.86
C SER A 2 28.46 -9.27 31.44
N ILE A 3 27.61 -9.80 32.32
CA ILE A 3 26.18 -10.08 32.00
C ILE A 3 25.27 -8.87 32.31
N LEU A 4 25.81 -7.80 32.88
CA LEU A 4 25.02 -6.61 33.30
C LEU A 4 25.03 -5.44 32.29
N LYS A 5 25.59 -5.61 31.08
CA LYS A 5 25.57 -4.55 30.06
C LYS A 5 24.50 -4.72 28.98
N SER A 6 23.92 -5.92 28.78
CA SER A 6 22.84 -6.12 27.80
C SER A 6 21.46 -5.70 28.31
N SER A 7 21.23 -5.63 29.63
CA SER A 7 19.92 -5.24 30.17
C SER A 7 19.65 -3.74 30.13
N ALA A 8 20.68 -2.90 29.95
CA ALA A 8 20.52 -1.45 29.88
C ALA A 8 20.08 -0.97 28.47
N ILE A 9 20.42 -1.73 27.42
CA ILE A 9 19.99 -1.45 26.04
C ILE A 9 18.53 -1.91 25.84
N LEU A 10 18.14 -3.03 26.45
CA LEU A 10 16.75 -3.51 26.47
C LEU A 10 15.78 -2.58 27.22
N ALA A 11 16.26 -1.84 28.23
CA ALA A 11 15.41 -0.93 29.01
C ALA A 11 15.11 0.41 28.29
N PHE A 12 15.86 0.77 27.24
CA PHE A 12 15.63 2.00 26.47
C PHE A 12 14.70 1.83 25.26
N MET A 13 14.42 0.59 24.84
CA MET A 13 13.49 0.30 23.73
C MET A 13 12.03 0.10 24.15
N ALA A 14 11.72 0.12 25.45
CA ALA A 14 10.35 0.06 25.96
C ALA A 14 9.71 1.46 26.11
N ILE A 15 9.89 2.35 25.12
CA ILE A 15 8.95 3.45 24.93
C ILE A 15 7.79 2.87 24.13
N VAL A 16 6.77 2.46 24.88
CA VAL A 16 5.43 2.20 24.38
C VAL A 16 4.96 3.46 23.65
N ILE A 17 5.01 3.45 22.32
CA ILE A 17 4.11 4.30 21.52
C ILE A 17 2.74 3.64 21.68
N SER A 18 2.01 4.13 22.69
CA SER A 18 0.61 3.84 22.88
C SER A 18 -0.11 4.26 21.60
N SER A 19 -0.70 3.29 20.90
CA SER A 19 -1.73 3.51 19.89
C SER A 19 -2.93 4.20 20.57
N CYS A 20 -2.89 5.52 20.67
CA CYS A 20 -4.04 6.33 21.08
C CYS A 20 -4.98 6.53 19.89
N GLY A 21 -5.51 5.44 19.34
CA GLY A 21 -6.70 5.42 18.50
C GLY A 21 -7.95 5.44 19.37
N GLY A 22 -8.13 6.49 20.17
CA GLY A 22 -9.33 6.71 20.97
C GLY A 22 -10.32 7.58 20.20
N ARG A 23 -11.18 6.97 19.38
CA ARG A 23 -12.37 7.66 18.84
C ARG A 23 -13.25 8.11 20.01
N GLY A 24 -13.19 9.42 20.31
CA GLY A 24 -14.13 10.06 21.23
C GLY A 24 -15.52 10.09 20.62
N THR A 25 -16.41 9.23 21.12
CA THR A 25 -17.86 9.37 20.94
C THR A 25 -18.30 10.69 21.56
N LYS A 26 -18.73 11.65 20.73
CA LYS A 26 -19.52 12.79 21.21
C LYS A 26 -20.92 12.29 21.55
N ASP A 27 -21.16 12.16 22.86
CA ASP A 27 -22.50 12.15 23.42
C ASP A 27 -23.20 13.48 23.08
N SER A 28 -24.24 13.42 22.24
CA SER A 28 -25.25 14.46 22.19
C SER A 28 -26.45 14.03 23.03
N HIS A 29 -26.49 14.54 24.26
CA HIS A 29 -27.73 14.65 25.01
C HIS A 29 -28.68 15.57 24.23
N ASN A 30 -29.81 15.04 23.75
CA ASN A 30 -31.07 15.74 23.91
C ASN A 30 -32.24 14.76 24.00
N SER A 31 -33.09 15.02 24.97
CA SER A 31 -34.20 14.17 25.41
C SER A 31 -35.49 14.45 24.65
N ASP A 32 -36.38 13.45 24.72
CA ASP A 32 -37.85 13.53 24.68
C ASP A 32 -38.54 13.75 23.32
N ASN A 33 -39.05 12.68 22.70
CA ASN A 33 -40.40 12.19 23.04
C ASN A 33 -40.77 10.91 22.27
N ALA A 34 -41.55 10.08 22.96
CA ALA A 34 -42.03 8.78 22.55
C ALA A 34 -43.13 8.82 21.47
N GLU A 35 -43.19 7.78 20.63
CA GLU A 35 -44.45 7.08 20.37
C GLU A 35 -44.21 5.65 19.86
N GLN A 36 -44.74 4.68 20.60
CA GLN A 36 -44.90 3.29 20.20
C GLN A 36 -46.00 3.18 19.15
N VAL A 37 -45.74 2.51 18.03
CA VAL A 37 -46.78 1.77 17.30
C VAL A 37 -46.23 0.45 16.80
N ASN A 38 -46.96 -0.60 17.16
CA ASN A 38 -46.75 -2.00 16.89
C ASN A 38 -47.38 -2.40 15.54
N GLU A 39 -46.99 -3.59 15.07
CA GLU A 39 -47.76 -4.51 14.23
C GLU A 39 -47.69 -4.50 12.67
N GLN A 40 -47.46 -5.72 12.17
CA GLN A 40 -48.04 -6.39 10.99
C GLN A 40 -47.26 -6.44 9.65
N LEU A 41 -46.54 -7.55 9.47
CA LEU A 41 -46.44 -8.32 8.20
C LEU A 41 -47.83 -8.85 7.79
N PRO A 42 -48.18 -9.04 6.49
CA PRO A 42 -47.70 -10.19 5.66
C PRO A 42 -47.79 -9.93 4.11
N PRO A 43 -47.88 -10.93 3.18
CA PRO A 43 -47.09 -12.15 2.94
C PRO A 43 -46.60 -12.34 1.46
N VAL A 44 -45.65 -13.28 1.32
CA VAL A 44 -45.37 -14.27 0.25
C VAL A 44 -46.19 -14.27 -1.06
N SER A 45 -45.49 -14.29 -2.21
CA SER A 45 -45.86 -15.07 -3.41
C SER A 45 -44.68 -15.30 -4.37
N GLN A 46 -44.31 -16.57 -4.59
CA GLN A 46 -43.54 -17.13 -5.73
C GLN A 46 -44.53 -17.78 -6.74
N PRO A 47 -44.12 -18.38 -7.87
CA PRO A 47 -43.03 -18.12 -8.84
C PRO A 47 -43.55 -18.14 -10.31
N ARG A 48 -42.74 -17.83 -11.33
CA ARG A 48 -42.88 -18.42 -12.69
C ARG A 48 -41.56 -18.52 -13.46
N ASP A 49 -41.30 -19.74 -13.92
CA ASP A 49 -40.33 -20.14 -14.95
C ASP A 49 -40.53 -19.40 -16.27
N SER A 50 -39.45 -19.18 -17.03
CA SER A 50 -39.43 -19.28 -18.50
C SER A 50 -37.99 -19.40 -19.01
N LEU A 51 -37.69 -20.61 -19.49
CA LEU A 51 -36.55 -21.00 -20.31
C LEU A 51 -36.65 -20.33 -21.70
N SER A 52 -35.56 -19.79 -22.25
CA SER A 52 -35.45 -19.55 -23.70
C SER A 52 -34.01 -19.69 -24.18
N THR A 53 -33.77 -20.80 -24.86
CA THR A 53 -32.65 -21.11 -25.75
C THR A 53 -32.82 -20.35 -27.08
N MET A 54 -31.73 -19.83 -27.65
CA MET A 54 -31.64 -19.48 -29.09
C MET A 54 -30.16 -19.39 -29.47
N GLU A 55 -29.57 -20.46 -30.02
CA GLU A 55 -29.32 -20.73 -31.44
C GLU A 55 -28.24 -19.84 -32.10
N VAL A 56 -27.16 -20.53 -32.47
CA VAL A 56 -25.99 -20.09 -33.22
C VAL A 56 -26.30 -20.14 -34.71
N THR A 57 -25.89 -19.11 -35.46
CA THR A 57 -25.76 -19.17 -36.92
C THR A 57 -24.44 -18.56 -37.36
N GLU A 58 -23.55 -19.41 -37.89
CA GLU A 58 -22.43 -19.02 -38.75
C GLU A 58 -22.94 -18.72 -40.16
N THR A 59 -22.39 -17.71 -40.83
CA THR A 59 -22.21 -17.71 -42.29
C THR A 59 -21.02 -16.84 -42.70
N ASP A 60 -20.37 -17.30 -43.75
CA ASP A 60 -19.05 -16.94 -44.25
C ASP A 60 -19.15 -16.23 -45.62
N ILE A 61 -18.01 -15.76 -46.15
CA ILE A 61 -17.68 -15.37 -47.55
C ILE A 61 -17.81 -13.87 -47.98
N GLY A 62 -16.64 -13.22 -48.21
CA GLY A 62 -16.25 -12.79 -49.57
C GLY A 62 -15.97 -11.31 -49.95
N ALA A 63 -14.67 -10.99 -50.13
CA ALA A 63 -14.03 -10.22 -51.22
C ALA A 63 -14.21 -8.67 -51.42
N GLY A 64 -13.11 -7.93 -51.18
CA GLY A 64 -12.47 -6.95 -52.10
C GLY A 64 -13.05 -5.52 -52.23
N THR A 65 -12.27 -4.47 -51.94
CA THR A 65 -11.51 -3.59 -52.88
C THR A 65 -10.94 -2.37 -52.12
N GLU A 66 -9.74 -1.94 -52.49
CA GLU A 66 -8.98 -0.80 -51.93
C GLU A 66 -9.66 0.56 -52.15
N ALA A 67 -9.64 1.43 -51.15
CA ALA A 67 -9.69 2.88 -51.30
C ALA A 67 -8.97 3.56 -50.13
N GLU A 68 -7.91 4.29 -50.48
CA GLU A 68 -7.11 5.13 -49.60
C GLU A 68 -7.96 6.18 -48.87
N ALA A 69 -7.91 6.19 -47.55
CA ALA A 69 -8.22 7.37 -46.75
C ALA A 69 -7.23 7.45 -45.60
N LYS A 70 -6.37 8.49 -45.66
CA LYS A 70 -5.50 8.92 -44.58
C LYS A 70 -6.36 9.28 -43.37
N THR A 71 -6.14 8.60 -42.27
CA THR A 71 -6.50 9.09 -40.94
C THR A 71 -5.38 8.68 -39.99
N GLU A 72 -4.68 9.71 -39.50
CA GLU A 72 -3.81 9.63 -38.34
C GLU A 72 -4.62 9.00 -37.20
N THR A 73 -4.27 7.78 -36.83
CA THR A 73 -4.79 7.12 -35.64
C THR A 73 -3.70 7.24 -34.60
N GLU A 74 -3.94 8.16 -33.67
CA GLU A 74 -3.36 8.12 -32.33
C GLU A 74 -3.51 6.67 -31.83
N THR A 75 -2.40 6.09 -31.42
CA THR A 75 -2.38 4.78 -30.77
C THR A 75 -3.09 4.93 -29.43
N GLU A 76 -4.39 4.68 -29.47
CA GLU A 76 -5.22 4.34 -28.32
C GLU A 76 -4.64 3.03 -27.75
N GLU A 77 -3.76 3.17 -26.77
CA GLU A 77 -3.15 2.05 -26.08
C GLU A 77 -4.26 1.28 -25.36
N CYS A 78 -4.35 0.00 -25.69
CA CYS A 78 -5.45 -0.91 -25.41
C CYS A 78 -5.78 -0.95 -23.91
N CYS A 79 -6.91 -0.38 -23.51
CA CYS A 79 -7.57 -0.75 -22.26
C CYS A 79 -7.97 -2.23 -22.39
N ASP A 80 -7.20 -3.12 -21.80
CA ASP A 80 -7.52 -4.55 -21.76
C ASP A 80 -8.91 -4.73 -21.15
N LYS A 81 -9.84 -5.19 -21.98
CA LYS A 81 -11.13 -5.70 -21.53
C LYS A 81 -10.87 -6.97 -20.74
N TYR A 82 -10.69 -6.83 -19.43
CA TYR A 82 -10.55 -7.96 -18.53
C TYR A 82 -11.81 -8.81 -18.57
N ASP A 83 -11.68 -10.03 -19.06
CA ASP A 83 -12.77 -10.99 -19.08
C ASP A 83 -13.03 -11.45 -17.64
N ASN A 84 -14.23 -11.16 -17.12
CA ASN A 84 -14.66 -11.49 -15.75
C ASN A 84 -14.73 -13.00 -15.49
N SER A 85 -14.43 -13.84 -16.48
CA SER A 85 -14.38 -15.30 -16.39
C SER A 85 -12.97 -15.90 -16.41
N SER A 86 -11.90 -15.09 -16.36
CA SER A 86 -10.55 -15.67 -16.32
C SER A 86 -10.29 -16.34 -14.97
N GLU A 87 -9.80 -17.59 -14.99
CA GLU A 87 -9.37 -18.35 -13.80
C GLU A 87 -8.23 -17.68 -13.02
N ASP A 88 -7.67 -16.58 -13.55
CA ASP A 88 -6.59 -15.81 -12.94
C ASP A 88 -7.06 -14.52 -12.20
N GLY A 89 -8.36 -14.23 -12.18
CA GLY A 89 -8.93 -13.03 -11.54
C GLY A 89 -9.27 -13.20 -10.05
N LEU A 90 -9.24 -12.11 -9.28
CA LEU A 90 -9.70 -12.08 -7.88
C LEU A 90 -11.12 -12.61 -7.73
N VAL A 91 -12.02 -12.33 -8.68
CA VAL A 91 -13.41 -12.84 -8.66
C VAL A 91 -13.44 -14.37 -8.62
N TYR A 92 -12.50 -15.03 -9.30
CA TYR A 92 -12.38 -16.48 -9.31
C TYR A 92 -11.81 -17.01 -7.98
N TRP A 93 -10.83 -16.33 -7.41
CA TRP A 93 -10.14 -16.73 -6.18
C TRP A 93 -10.83 -16.29 -4.88
N THR A 94 -11.83 -15.42 -4.98
CA THR A 94 -12.57 -14.86 -3.85
C THR A 94 -13.43 -15.93 -3.17
N ASP A 95 -13.42 -15.97 -1.83
CA ASP A 95 -14.38 -16.77 -1.09
C ASP A 95 -15.82 -16.30 -1.38
N SER A 96 -16.70 -17.26 -1.66
CA SER A 96 -18.15 -17.12 -1.76
C SER A 96 -18.77 -16.19 -0.72
N THR A 97 -18.25 -16.17 0.53
CA THR A 97 -18.74 -15.28 1.59
C THR A 97 -18.45 -13.81 1.30
N ALA A 98 -17.23 -13.49 0.86
CA ALA A 98 -16.83 -12.12 0.53
C ALA A 98 -17.56 -11.63 -0.74
N TYR A 99 -17.65 -12.48 -1.77
CA TYR A 99 -18.41 -12.16 -2.98
C TYR A 99 -19.89 -11.93 -2.70
N ALA A 100 -20.52 -12.78 -1.88
CA ALA A 100 -21.92 -12.63 -1.52
C ALA A 100 -22.19 -11.37 -0.69
N SER A 101 -21.21 -10.92 0.10
CA SER A 101 -21.33 -9.73 0.94
C SER A 101 -21.24 -8.44 0.14
N ASN A 102 -20.35 -8.38 -0.86
CA ASN A 102 -20.18 -7.18 -1.68
C ASN A 102 -19.62 -7.47 -3.09
N PRO A 103 -20.47 -7.92 -4.04
CA PRO A 103 -20.01 -8.32 -5.36
C PRO A 103 -19.46 -7.16 -6.19
N ASP A 104 -20.00 -5.95 -6.00
CA ASP A 104 -19.55 -4.75 -6.72
C ASP A 104 -18.14 -4.34 -6.30
N LEU A 105 -17.84 -4.39 -4.99
CA LEU A 105 -16.50 -4.13 -4.47
C LEU A 105 -15.51 -5.20 -4.96
N VAL A 106 -15.90 -6.48 -4.97
CA VAL A 106 -15.01 -7.55 -5.47
C VAL A 106 -14.69 -7.34 -6.95
N ALA A 107 -15.69 -7.01 -7.78
CA ALA A 107 -15.47 -6.74 -9.20
C ALA A 107 -14.57 -5.52 -9.43
N LEU A 108 -14.68 -4.49 -8.58
CA LEU A 108 -13.80 -3.34 -8.62
C LEU A 108 -12.35 -3.73 -8.30
N LEU A 109 -12.16 -4.45 -7.18
CA LEU A 109 -10.85 -4.92 -6.72
C LEU A 109 -10.20 -5.94 -7.66
N ASP A 110 -10.96 -6.66 -8.47
CA ASP A 110 -10.44 -7.58 -9.49
C ASP A 110 -9.50 -6.87 -10.47
N THR A 111 -9.86 -5.64 -10.89
CA THR A 111 -9.00 -4.84 -11.76
C THR A 111 -7.67 -4.55 -11.07
N LEU A 112 -7.70 -4.13 -9.81
CA LEU A 112 -6.50 -3.83 -9.04
C LEU A 112 -5.64 -5.07 -8.78
N TYR A 113 -6.28 -6.19 -8.43
CA TYR A 113 -5.59 -7.45 -8.19
C TYR A 113 -4.82 -7.91 -9.43
N ARG A 114 -5.41 -7.81 -10.63
CA ARG A 114 -4.73 -8.17 -11.87
C ARG A 114 -3.51 -7.30 -12.14
N HIS A 115 -3.60 -6.01 -11.86
CA HIS A 115 -2.43 -5.13 -11.89
C HIS A 115 -1.39 -5.56 -10.86
N ALA A 116 -1.78 -5.83 -9.61
CA ALA A 116 -0.85 -6.24 -8.55
C ALA A 116 -0.19 -7.61 -8.79
N ALA A 117 -0.87 -8.51 -9.51
CA ALA A 117 -0.34 -9.82 -9.90
C ALA A 117 0.72 -9.71 -11.01
N ASP A 118 0.79 -8.60 -11.72
CA ASP A 118 1.85 -8.32 -12.70
C ASP A 118 3.17 -7.96 -11.99
N SER A 119 4.22 -8.72 -12.28
CA SER A 119 5.57 -8.49 -11.76
C SER A 119 6.13 -7.08 -12.02
N SER A 120 5.63 -6.39 -13.06
CA SER A 120 6.06 -5.02 -13.38
C SER A 120 5.44 -3.95 -12.48
N PHE A 121 4.35 -4.29 -11.77
CA PHE A 121 3.53 -3.33 -11.02
C PHE A 121 4.33 -2.53 -9.99
N ARG A 122 5.24 -3.21 -9.29
CA ARG A 122 6.15 -2.62 -8.31
C ARG A 122 7.07 -1.53 -8.89
N ASN A 123 7.39 -1.59 -10.17
CA ASN A 123 8.43 -0.74 -10.77
C ASN A 123 7.87 0.29 -11.76
N ARG A 124 6.54 0.47 -11.80
CA ARG A 124 5.91 1.43 -12.72
C ARG A 124 6.36 2.85 -12.41
N GLU A 125 6.77 3.55 -13.46
CA GLU A 125 7.15 4.96 -13.36
C GLU A 125 5.90 5.85 -13.20
N ALA A 126 6.06 7.04 -12.65
CA ALA A 126 4.90 7.93 -12.47
C ALA A 126 4.24 8.35 -13.80
N GLY A 127 4.98 8.36 -14.92
CA GLY A 127 4.43 8.57 -16.26
C GLY A 127 3.49 7.46 -16.74
N GLU A 128 3.50 6.30 -16.07
CA GLU A 128 2.69 5.12 -16.41
C GLU A 128 1.42 5.03 -15.56
N LEU A 129 1.06 6.07 -14.81
CA LEU A 129 -0.10 6.09 -13.90
C LEU A 129 -1.42 6.52 -14.56
N GLY A 130 -1.50 6.53 -15.90
CA GLY A 130 -2.75 6.81 -16.63
C GLY A 130 -3.89 5.88 -16.20
N TRP A 131 -3.61 4.58 -16.06
CA TRP A 131 -4.58 3.59 -15.57
C TRP A 131 -5.01 3.89 -14.12
N ALA A 132 -4.09 4.39 -13.28
CA ALA A 132 -4.38 4.67 -11.87
C ALA A 132 -5.37 5.84 -11.75
N ARG A 133 -5.23 6.87 -12.59
CA ARG A 133 -6.17 8.00 -12.65
C ARG A 133 -7.58 7.56 -13.05
N GLU A 134 -7.69 6.69 -14.07
CA GLU A 134 -8.99 6.11 -14.44
C GLU A 134 -9.58 5.25 -13.32
N TYR A 135 -8.73 4.49 -12.64
CA TYR A 135 -9.16 3.62 -11.55
C TYR A 135 -9.59 4.42 -10.31
N VAL A 136 -8.94 5.55 -9.99
CA VAL A 136 -9.40 6.52 -8.97
C VAL A 136 -10.84 6.95 -9.25
N ASN A 137 -11.15 7.36 -10.48
CA ASN A 137 -12.51 7.77 -10.85
C ASN A 137 -13.54 6.64 -10.64
N ARG A 138 -13.19 5.39 -10.95
CA ARG A 138 -14.05 4.22 -10.71
C ARG A 138 -14.28 3.99 -9.21
N ILE A 139 -13.23 4.12 -8.41
CA ILE A 139 -13.28 3.98 -6.95
C ILE A 139 -14.13 5.09 -6.31
N CYS A 140 -13.93 6.35 -6.72
CA CYS A 140 -14.75 7.48 -6.27
C CYS A 140 -16.22 7.31 -6.68
N GLY A 141 -16.49 6.81 -7.89
CA GLY A 141 -17.84 6.48 -8.34
C GLY A 141 -18.51 5.43 -7.46
N TYR A 142 -17.77 4.39 -7.05
CA TYR A 142 -18.26 3.39 -6.10
C TYR A 142 -18.51 4.01 -4.71
N TYR A 143 -17.59 4.83 -4.20
CA TYR A 143 -17.76 5.55 -2.94
C TYR A 143 -19.06 6.37 -2.90
N ASP A 144 -19.29 7.17 -3.94
CA ASP A 144 -20.46 8.04 -4.05
C ASP A 144 -21.76 7.22 -4.21
N ALA A 145 -21.74 6.14 -5.01
CA ALA A 145 -22.88 5.25 -5.20
C ALA A 145 -23.30 4.53 -3.92
N GLN A 146 -22.32 4.09 -3.12
CA GLN A 146 -22.55 3.39 -1.85
C GLN A 146 -22.74 4.33 -0.66
N ARG A 147 -22.57 5.65 -0.85
CA ARG A 147 -22.73 6.67 0.20
C ARG A 147 -21.86 6.39 1.43
N LEU A 148 -20.60 6.04 1.20
CA LEU A 148 -19.66 5.68 2.28
C LEU A 148 -19.26 6.89 3.16
N GLY A 149 -19.53 8.11 2.71
CA GLY A 149 -19.35 9.33 3.49
C GLY A 149 -19.75 10.58 2.69
N GLU A 150 -19.14 11.72 3.01
CA GLU A 150 -19.46 13.00 2.39
C GLU A 150 -18.82 13.14 0.99
N CYS A 151 -19.57 13.65 0.01
CA CYS A 151 -19.05 13.82 -1.34
C CYS A 151 -18.01 14.95 -1.49
N SER A 152 -17.86 15.81 -0.48
CA SER A 152 -16.97 16.99 -0.47
C SER A 152 -15.52 16.71 -0.10
N VAL A 153 -15.19 15.47 0.31
CA VAL A 153 -13.79 15.10 0.60
C VAL A 153 -12.98 14.94 -0.70
N SER A 154 -11.65 14.96 -0.57
CA SER A 154 -10.74 14.73 -1.70
C SER A 154 -10.88 13.30 -2.26
N ASP A 155 -10.50 13.13 -3.53
CA ASP A 155 -10.55 11.81 -4.18
C ASP A 155 -9.63 10.80 -3.47
N TYR A 156 -8.49 11.25 -2.95
CA TYR A 156 -7.63 10.42 -2.10
C TYR A 156 -8.37 9.87 -0.88
N VAL A 157 -9.14 10.69 -0.16
CA VAL A 157 -9.92 10.25 1.01
C VAL A 157 -11.01 9.25 0.62
N LYS A 158 -11.66 9.44 -0.53
CA LYS A 158 -12.64 8.47 -1.07
C LYS A 158 -11.97 7.13 -1.37
N VAL A 159 -10.80 7.16 -2.01
CA VAL A 159 -10.00 5.97 -2.28
C VAL A 159 -9.65 5.25 -0.98
N CYS A 160 -9.10 5.94 0.02
CA CYS A 160 -8.75 5.34 1.30
C CYS A 160 -9.95 4.67 1.97
N ALA A 161 -11.11 5.31 1.98
CA ALA A 161 -12.33 4.73 2.55
C ALA A 161 -12.77 3.43 1.85
N VAL A 162 -12.72 3.37 0.52
CA VAL A 162 -13.07 2.15 -0.24
C VAL A 162 -12.04 1.05 0.00
N LEU A 163 -10.74 1.40 0.04
CA LEU A 163 -9.70 0.44 0.37
C LEU A 163 -9.85 -0.09 1.80
N ASP A 164 -10.24 0.73 2.77
CA ASP A 164 -10.49 0.26 4.14
C ASP A 164 -11.68 -0.72 4.20
N CYS A 165 -12.73 -0.51 3.40
CA CYS A 165 -13.78 -1.52 3.23
C CYS A 165 -13.24 -2.84 2.67
N SER A 166 -12.25 -2.81 1.77
CA SER A 166 -11.60 -4.03 1.27
C SER A 166 -10.81 -4.77 2.37
N TYR A 167 -10.11 -4.03 3.23
CA TYR A 167 -9.37 -4.61 4.36
C TYR A 167 -10.32 -5.31 5.33
N GLU A 168 -11.51 -4.74 5.56
CA GLU A 168 -12.54 -5.36 6.39
C GLU A 168 -13.18 -6.59 5.73
N LEU A 169 -13.48 -6.52 4.43
CA LEU A 169 -14.09 -7.61 3.67
C LEU A 169 -13.23 -8.89 3.67
N TYR A 170 -11.91 -8.72 3.54
CA TYR A 170 -10.95 -9.84 3.46
C TYR A 170 -10.19 -10.11 4.77
N GLY A 171 -10.51 -9.39 5.86
CA GLY A 171 -9.84 -9.57 7.15
C GLY A 171 -8.34 -9.28 7.12
N LEU A 172 -7.87 -8.37 6.27
CA LEU A 172 -6.44 -8.09 6.03
C LEU A 172 -5.72 -7.42 7.23
N LYS A 173 -6.44 -7.18 8.32
CA LYS A 173 -5.88 -6.72 9.60
C LYS A 173 -5.27 -7.86 10.40
N ASP A 174 -5.68 -9.10 10.14
CA ASP A 174 -5.20 -10.29 10.83
C ASP A 174 -4.07 -10.96 10.04
N ILE A 175 -2.96 -11.28 10.72
CA ILE A 175 -1.80 -11.92 10.08
C ILE A 175 -2.17 -13.26 9.41
N GLU A 176 -3.16 -13.96 9.96
CA GLU A 176 -3.65 -15.25 9.43
C GLU A 176 -4.25 -15.12 8.03
N SER A 177 -4.81 -13.96 7.68
CA SER A 177 -5.37 -13.71 6.34
C SER A 177 -4.31 -13.73 5.24
N TYR A 178 -3.04 -13.50 5.58
CA TYR A 178 -1.92 -13.53 4.63
C TYR A 178 -1.38 -14.94 4.34
N PHE A 179 -1.91 -15.97 5.01
CA PHE A 179 -1.69 -17.36 4.59
C PHE A 179 -2.36 -17.67 3.24
N VAL A 180 -3.33 -16.86 2.83
CA VAL A 180 -3.96 -16.93 1.51
C VAL A 180 -3.18 -16.04 0.55
N PRO A 181 -2.51 -16.61 -0.49
CA PRO A 181 -1.67 -15.82 -1.40
C PRO A 181 -2.42 -14.68 -2.10
N THR A 182 -3.69 -14.88 -2.44
CA THR A 182 -4.50 -13.86 -3.11
C THR A 182 -4.77 -12.64 -2.22
N ASN A 183 -4.91 -12.85 -0.90
CA ASN A 183 -5.03 -11.76 0.07
C ASN A 183 -3.73 -10.95 0.17
N ALA A 184 -2.57 -11.60 0.10
CA ALA A 184 -1.28 -10.91 0.10
C ALA A 184 -1.10 -10.01 -1.14
N VAL A 185 -1.42 -10.54 -2.33
CA VAL A 185 -1.40 -9.77 -3.59
C VAL A 185 -2.39 -8.62 -3.54
N LEU A 186 -3.60 -8.84 -3.03
CA LEU A 186 -4.61 -7.80 -2.88
C LEU A 186 -4.17 -6.71 -1.90
N ALA A 187 -3.66 -7.08 -0.72
CA ALA A 187 -3.19 -6.12 0.28
C ALA A 187 -2.07 -5.24 -0.26
N TYR A 188 -1.10 -5.86 -0.96
CA TYR A 188 -0.03 -5.14 -1.63
C TYR A 188 -0.57 -4.20 -2.72
N GLY A 189 -1.47 -4.69 -3.57
CA GLY A 189 -2.18 -3.90 -4.59
C GLY A 189 -2.89 -2.68 -4.01
N CYS A 190 -3.66 -2.87 -2.94
CA CYS A 190 -4.34 -1.78 -2.24
C CYS A 190 -3.36 -0.74 -1.70
N SER A 191 -2.25 -1.17 -1.09
CA SER A 191 -1.25 -0.24 -0.53
C SER A 191 -0.51 0.56 -1.60
N MET A 192 -0.10 -0.09 -2.69
CA MET A 192 0.51 0.58 -3.85
C MET A 192 -0.47 1.55 -4.53
N PHE A 193 -1.74 1.16 -4.68
CA PHE A 193 -2.73 2.04 -5.26
C PHE A 193 -3.05 3.25 -4.36
N ARG A 194 -3.03 3.09 -3.03
CA ARG A 194 -3.13 4.21 -2.09
C ARG A 194 -1.99 5.21 -2.31
N GLU A 195 -0.77 4.73 -2.45
CA GLU A 195 0.41 5.55 -2.78
C GLU A 195 0.24 6.30 -4.11
N TYR A 196 -0.22 5.63 -5.17
CA TYR A 196 -0.50 6.27 -6.46
C TYR A 196 -1.62 7.31 -6.37
N ALA A 197 -2.69 7.04 -5.63
CA ALA A 197 -3.77 7.99 -5.43
C ALA A 197 -3.28 9.23 -4.67
N ALA A 198 -2.39 9.06 -3.69
CA ALA A 198 -1.78 10.17 -2.96
C ALA A 198 -0.91 11.04 -3.89
N LEU A 199 -0.07 10.42 -4.73
CA LEU A 199 0.72 11.14 -5.73
C LEU A 199 -0.17 11.91 -6.72
N LEU A 200 -1.20 11.28 -7.27
CA LEU A 200 -2.12 11.93 -8.21
C LEU A 200 -2.80 13.14 -7.56
N GLN A 201 -3.23 13.02 -6.31
CA GLN A 201 -3.80 14.12 -5.55
C GLN A 201 -2.80 15.27 -5.33
N MET A 202 -1.54 14.94 -5.04
CA MET A 202 -0.46 15.92 -4.88
C MET A 202 -0.10 16.60 -6.21
N GLN A 203 -0.13 15.86 -7.33
CA GLN A 203 0.05 16.42 -8.67
C GLN A 203 -1.06 17.42 -9.02
N ASP A 204 -2.32 17.09 -8.72
CA ASP A 204 -3.45 17.99 -8.96
C ASP A 204 -3.39 19.28 -8.12
N MET A 205 -2.62 19.26 -7.02
CA MET A 205 -2.35 20.43 -6.18
C MET A 205 -1.20 21.31 -6.70
N CYS A 206 -0.37 20.82 -7.63
CA CYS A 206 0.72 21.61 -8.20
C CYS A 206 0.18 22.78 -9.03
N LEU A 207 0.69 23.98 -8.77
CA LEU A 207 0.33 25.24 -9.43
C LEU A 207 1.38 25.68 -10.46
N SER A 208 2.54 25.04 -10.48
CA SER A 208 3.65 25.37 -11.39
C SER A 208 4.41 24.12 -11.85
N TYR A 209 5.08 24.25 -12.98
CA TYR A 209 5.99 23.21 -13.48
C TYR A 209 7.14 22.91 -12.50
N GLU A 210 7.62 23.91 -11.76
CA GLU A 210 8.67 23.73 -10.76
C GLU A 210 8.21 22.84 -9.59
N GLN A 211 6.95 22.99 -9.17
CA GLN A 211 6.35 22.13 -8.16
C GLN A 211 6.19 20.71 -8.68
N GLU A 212 5.62 20.56 -9.87
CA GLU A 212 5.43 19.25 -10.50
C GLU A 212 6.77 18.52 -10.70
N ASP A 213 7.80 19.20 -11.19
CA ASP A 213 9.15 18.64 -11.37
C ASP A 213 9.77 18.20 -10.04
N ALA A 214 9.62 19.00 -8.98
CA ALA A 214 10.13 18.65 -7.65
C ALA A 214 9.38 17.45 -7.02
N LEU A 215 8.05 17.38 -7.17
CA LEU A 215 7.23 16.25 -6.73
C LEU A 215 7.64 14.97 -7.46
N MET A 216 7.82 15.04 -8.76
CA MET A 216 8.20 13.90 -9.59
C MET A 216 9.64 13.45 -9.31
N ALA A 217 10.55 14.39 -9.01
CA ALA A 217 11.90 14.06 -8.56
C ALA A 217 11.90 13.33 -7.20
N GLU A 218 11.05 13.76 -6.26
CA GLU A 218 10.85 13.08 -4.97
C GLU A 218 10.27 11.68 -5.16
N TRP A 219 9.21 11.55 -5.95
CA TRP A 219 8.61 10.26 -6.29
C TRP A 219 9.63 9.28 -6.87
N ASN A 220 10.41 9.72 -7.86
CA ASN A 220 11.40 8.88 -8.52
C ASN A 220 12.53 8.46 -7.58
N ALA A 221 12.93 9.33 -6.65
CA ALA A 221 13.90 8.99 -5.61
C ALA A 221 13.30 7.98 -4.62
N TRP A 222 12.05 8.18 -4.21
CA TRP A 222 11.30 7.27 -3.34
C TRP A 222 11.19 5.88 -3.95
N ARG A 223 10.75 5.73 -5.22
CA ARG A 223 10.59 4.41 -5.86
C ARG A 223 11.90 3.62 -5.89
N LYS A 224 13.02 4.28 -6.16
CA LYS A 224 14.35 3.65 -6.11
C LYS A 224 14.67 3.18 -4.69
N PHE A 225 14.49 4.05 -3.71
CA PHE A 225 14.74 3.74 -2.30
C PHE A 225 13.84 2.59 -1.81
N ALA A 226 12.53 2.66 -2.03
CA ALA A 226 11.55 1.66 -1.63
C ALA A 226 11.79 0.30 -2.30
N SER A 227 12.18 0.28 -3.58
CA SER A 227 12.51 -0.95 -4.30
C SER A 227 13.69 -1.67 -3.64
N GLU A 228 14.81 -0.96 -3.47
CA GLU A 228 16.04 -1.51 -2.88
C GLU A 228 15.87 -1.84 -1.39
N PHE A 229 15.09 -1.05 -0.65
CA PHE A 229 14.79 -1.31 0.75
C PHE A 229 14.00 -2.62 0.92
N ASP A 230 12.98 -2.87 0.11
CA ASP A 230 12.20 -4.12 0.17
C ASP A 230 13.06 -5.34 -0.18
N ASP A 231 13.94 -5.22 -1.18
CA ASP A 231 14.87 -6.29 -1.56
C ASP A 231 15.84 -6.58 -0.41
N PHE A 232 16.42 -5.53 0.18
CA PHE A 232 17.30 -5.63 1.35
C PHE A 232 16.60 -6.25 2.56
N TRP A 233 15.40 -5.76 2.89
CA TRP A 233 14.60 -6.27 4.00
C TRP A 233 14.19 -7.72 3.76
N SER A 234 13.76 -8.06 2.55
CA SER A 234 13.38 -9.42 2.17
C SER A 234 14.54 -10.40 2.32
N ASP A 235 15.73 -10.02 1.84
CA ASP A 235 16.94 -10.82 1.98
C ASP A 235 17.35 -10.97 3.47
N CYS A 236 17.16 -9.94 4.29
CA CYS A 236 17.37 -10.03 5.74
C CYS A 236 16.41 -11.05 6.39
N VAL A 237 15.11 -11.00 6.06
CA VAL A 237 14.09 -11.93 6.58
C VAL A 237 14.43 -13.37 6.18
N LEU A 238 14.86 -13.59 4.93
CA LEU A 238 15.27 -14.91 4.44
C LEU A 238 16.49 -15.44 5.17
N LEU A 239 17.51 -14.61 5.39
CA LEU A 239 18.73 -15.00 6.10
C LEU A 239 18.46 -15.34 7.57
N GLN A 240 17.63 -14.55 8.26
CA GLN A 240 17.31 -14.75 9.68
C GLN A 240 16.48 -16.01 9.93
N ASN A 241 15.61 -16.38 8.99
CA ASN A 241 14.69 -17.51 9.11
C ASN A 241 15.14 -18.73 8.31
N TYR A 242 16.39 -18.74 7.81
CA TYR A 242 16.95 -19.83 7.00
C TYR A 242 16.07 -20.22 5.78
N GLY A 243 15.36 -19.25 5.20
CA GLY A 243 14.41 -19.49 4.12
C GLY A 243 13.23 -20.40 4.48
N GLY A 244 12.90 -20.54 5.77
CA GLY A 244 11.79 -21.34 6.24
C GLY A 244 10.42 -20.80 5.81
N SER A 245 9.38 -21.62 5.93
CA SER A 245 8.01 -21.25 5.50
C SER A 245 7.43 -20.03 6.23
N ILE A 246 7.95 -19.69 7.41
CA ILE A 246 7.56 -18.49 8.15
C ILE A 246 7.98 -17.20 7.41
N SER A 247 9.08 -17.23 6.65
CA SER A 247 9.58 -16.07 5.89
C SER A 247 8.50 -15.53 4.95
N THR A 248 7.85 -16.39 4.16
CA THR A 248 6.80 -15.96 3.22
C THR A 248 5.65 -15.26 3.93
N THR A 249 5.25 -15.73 5.11
CA THR A 249 4.15 -15.10 5.88
C THR A 249 4.57 -13.73 6.40
N ILE A 250 5.79 -13.62 6.93
CA ILE A 250 6.36 -12.34 7.41
C ILE A 250 6.40 -11.34 6.25
N LEU A 251 6.96 -11.74 5.10
CA LEU A 251 7.05 -10.92 3.90
C LEU A 251 5.68 -10.39 3.48
N ASN A 252 4.72 -11.29 3.28
CA ASN A 252 3.37 -10.95 2.85
C ASN A 252 2.66 -9.99 3.82
N SER A 253 2.86 -10.15 5.12
CA SER A 253 2.17 -9.35 6.14
C SER A 253 2.73 -7.93 6.33
N LYS A 254 3.92 -7.65 5.81
CA LYS A 254 4.66 -6.40 6.09
C LYS A 254 5.05 -5.63 4.83
N GLN A 255 5.03 -6.24 3.66
CA GLN A 255 5.41 -5.56 2.40
C GLN A 255 4.54 -4.33 2.10
N CYS A 256 3.28 -4.30 2.55
CA CYS A 256 2.38 -3.16 2.39
C CYS A 256 2.77 -1.93 3.22
N VAL A 257 3.62 -2.07 4.25
CA VAL A 257 4.08 -0.95 5.09
C VAL A 257 4.87 0.05 4.27
N ILE A 258 5.68 -0.41 3.31
CA ILE A 258 6.54 0.44 2.48
C ILE A 258 5.71 1.48 1.70
N PRO A 259 4.78 1.09 0.81
CA PRO A 259 3.96 2.06 0.07
C PRO A 259 3.00 2.86 0.98
N ASN A 260 2.46 2.26 2.05
CA ASN A 260 1.60 2.99 2.99
C ASN A 260 2.35 4.11 3.71
N ALA A 261 3.60 3.90 4.15
CA ALA A 261 4.39 4.92 4.83
C ALA A 261 4.56 6.19 3.97
N HIS A 262 4.77 6.01 2.66
CA HIS A 262 4.87 7.15 1.73
C HIS A 262 3.53 7.80 1.44
N ALA A 263 2.45 7.03 1.28
CA ALA A 263 1.12 7.60 1.13
C ALA A 263 0.70 8.44 2.35
N GLU A 264 0.92 7.90 3.56
CA GLU A 264 0.66 8.56 4.85
C GLU A 264 1.48 9.86 5.00
N MET A 265 2.69 9.89 4.45
CA MET A 265 3.53 11.09 4.46
C MET A 265 2.85 12.29 3.78
N TYR A 266 2.06 12.07 2.72
CA TYR A 266 1.35 13.12 1.99
C TYR A 266 0.03 13.55 2.63
N GLU A 267 -0.56 12.75 3.53
CA GLU A 267 -1.90 13.02 4.08
C GLU A 267 -2.04 14.39 4.74
N PRO A 268 -1.07 14.88 5.55
CA PRO A 268 -1.18 16.21 6.12
C PRO A 268 -1.23 17.32 5.06
N GLU A 269 -0.48 17.18 3.97
CA GLU A 269 -0.47 18.15 2.87
C GLU A 269 -1.79 18.12 2.08
N ILE A 270 -2.34 16.93 1.85
CA ILE A 270 -3.63 16.73 1.18
C ILE A 270 -4.77 17.30 2.04
N ASN A 271 -4.77 17.02 3.34
CA ASN A 271 -5.87 17.39 4.24
C ASN A 271 -5.92 18.89 4.54
N LEU A 272 -4.80 19.61 4.55
CA LEU A 272 -4.79 21.06 4.79
C LEU A 272 -5.30 21.88 3.61
N VAL A 273 -5.30 21.32 2.40
CA VAL A 273 -6.00 21.92 1.26
C VAL A 273 -7.51 21.77 1.43
N ALA A 274 -7.97 20.79 2.22
CA ALA A 274 -9.37 20.53 2.52
C ALA A 274 -9.83 21.15 3.86
N ASP A 275 -9.57 22.45 4.08
CA ASP A 275 -10.16 23.36 5.11
C ASP A 275 -10.24 22.89 6.59
N ASP A 276 -9.70 21.71 6.94
CA ASP A 276 -9.70 21.15 8.29
C ASP A 276 -8.33 21.38 8.95
N CYS A 277 -8.35 22.24 9.96
CA CYS A 277 -7.20 22.65 10.75
C CYS A 277 -6.69 21.51 11.66
N TRP A 278 -5.89 20.60 11.11
CA TRP A 278 -5.01 19.77 11.94
C TRP A 278 -3.88 20.64 12.47
N THR A 279 -4.02 21.12 13.70
CA THR A 279 -2.90 21.67 14.46
C THR A 279 -2.04 20.49 14.92
N ASP A 280 -1.01 20.13 14.13
CA ASP A 280 0.05 19.26 14.64
C ASP A 280 0.79 20.02 15.76
N ASP A 281 0.69 19.48 16.96
CA ASP A 281 1.25 19.96 18.20
C ASP A 281 2.76 19.70 18.28
N GLY A 282 3.49 19.87 17.17
CA GLY A 282 4.95 19.91 17.16
C GLY A 282 5.60 18.72 17.88
N GLY A 283 4.95 17.55 17.87
CA GLY A 283 5.42 16.29 18.47
C GLY A 283 5.87 15.32 17.40
N GLY A 284 7.18 15.16 17.21
CA GLY A 284 7.73 14.30 16.16
C GLY A 284 9.26 14.26 16.25
N VAL A 285 9.85 13.19 15.75
CA VAL A 285 11.30 12.98 15.80
C VAL A 285 11.97 13.85 14.74
N PHE A 286 13.05 14.56 15.10
CA PHE A 286 13.82 15.31 14.12
C PHE A 286 14.49 14.35 13.13
N LEU A 287 14.45 14.72 11.85
CA LEU A 287 14.92 13.90 10.73
C LEU A 287 16.31 13.29 10.96
N LYS A 288 17.26 14.10 11.41
CA LYS A 288 18.62 13.64 11.72
C LYS A 288 18.65 12.42 12.66
N TYR A 289 17.80 12.41 13.70
CA TYR A 289 17.75 11.28 14.64
C TYR A 289 17.07 10.07 14.02
N ALA A 290 16.06 10.27 13.17
CA ALA A 290 15.41 9.18 12.45
C ALA A 290 16.35 8.54 11.40
N GLU A 291 17.14 9.35 10.68
CA GLU A 291 18.19 8.88 9.77
C GLU A 291 19.27 8.08 10.52
N GLU A 292 19.82 8.63 11.62
CA GLU A 292 20.79 7.92 12.45
C GLU A 292 20.23 6.61 12.99
N PHE A 293 18.96 6.60 13.42
CA PHE A 293 18.28 5.40 13.90
C PHE A 293 18.09 4.35 12.79
N PHE A 294 17.64 4.78 11.61
CA PHE A 294 17.46 3.92 10.44
C PHE A 294 18.78 3.26 10.02
N TYR A 295 19.87 4.04 9.95
CA TYR A 295 21.19 3.50 9.60
C TYR A 295 21.67 2.46 10.62
N ASN A 296 21.49 2.75 11.91
CA ASN A 296 21.80 1.77 12.97
C ASN A 296 20.94 0.50 12.85
N CYS A 297 19.68 0.61 12.43
CA CYS A 297 18.82 -0.55 12.21
C CYS A 297 19.30 -1.40 11.02
N CYS A 298 19.73 -0.79 9.93
CA CYS A 298 20.34 -1.50 8.80
C CYS A 298 21.60 -2.27 9.23
N ASP A 299 22.49 -1.63 10.01
CA ASP A 299 23.72 -2.26 10.52
C ASP A 299 23.41 -3.42 11.47
N ASN A 300 22.43 -3.24 12.37
CA ASN A 300 22.01 -4.29 13.29
C ASN A 300 21.35 -5.47 12.57
N ALA A 301 20.56 -5.21 11.52
CA ALA A 301 19.94 -6.27 10.72
C ALA A 301 21.00 -7.18 10.08
N ILE A 302 22.09 -6.60 9.55
CA ILE A 302 23.24 -7.35 9.05
C ILE A 302 23.91 -8.16 10.18
N GLY A 303 24.16 -7.52 11.32
CA GLY A 303 24.80 -8.16 12.47
C GLY A 303 24.04 -9.39 12.97
N LEU A 304 22.71 -9.34 12.98
CA LEU A 304 21.87 -10.48 13.40
C LEU A 304 21.85 -11.62 12.39
N CYS A 305 22.03 -11.32 11.09
CA CYS A 305 22.24 -12.36 10.09
C CYS A 305 23.54 -13.17 10.33
N PHE A 306 24.47 -12.65 11.15
CA PHE A 306 25.76 -13.28 11.48
C PHE A 306 25.71 -14.18 12.73
N ASP A 307 24.94 -13.81 13.76
CA ASP A 307 24.88 -14.55 15.04
C ASP A 307 24.18 -15.91 14.95
N ALA A 308 23.44 -16.16 13.86
CA ALA A 308 22.92 -17.47 13.50
C ALA A 308 24.02 -18.55 13.33
N GLY A 309 25.26 -18.17 13.03
CA GLY A 309 26.33 -19.06 12.56
C GLY A 309 27.26 -19.73 13.57
N THR A 310 26.85 -20.00 14.81
CA THR A 310 27.74 -20.62 15.82
C THR A 310 27.58 -22.13 16.01
N ASP A 311 26.57 -22.77 15.42
CA ASP A 311 26.36 -24.22 15.47
C ASP A 311 26.91 -24.93 14.21
N GLU A 312 27.49 -26.12 14.39
CA GLU A 312 28.08 -26.97 13.33
C GLU A 312 27.06 -27.32 12.22
N GLU A 313 25.77 -27.46 12.56
CA GLU A 313 24.66 -27.67 11.60
C GLU A 313 24.39 -26.42 10.74
N VAL A 314 24.64 -25.25 11.29
CA VAL A 314 24.44 -23.96 10.62
C VAL A 314 25.62 -23.66 9.68
N ALA A 315 26.84 -24.11 10.01
CA ALA A 315 27.99 -24.03 9.12
C ALA A 315 27.83 -24.85 7.82
N GLU A 316 27.06 -25.95 7.85
CA GLU A 316 26.73 -26.75 6.66
C GLU A 316 25.63 -26.10 5.81
N PHE A 317 24.67 -25.42 6.45
CA PHE A 317 23.67 -24.59 5.77
C PHE A 317 24.28 -23.34 5.12
N TYR A 318 25.32 -22.74 5.71
CA TYR A 318 26.10 -21.62 5.18
C TYR A 318 27.19 -22.02 4.17
N SER A 319 26.94 -23.04 3.35
CA SER A 319 27.74 -23.28 2.14
C SER A 319 27.71 -22.06 1.18
N ASN A 320 28.58 -22.05 0.16
CA ASN A 320 28.88 -20.92 -0.74
C ASN A 320 27.70 -20.06 -1.29
N GLY A 321 26.45 -20.52 -1.25
CA GLY A 321 25.26 -19.75 -1.65
C GLY A 321 24.88 -18.63 -0.66
N ASN A 322 24.89 -18.91 0.64
CA ASN A 322 24.42 -17.94 1.65
C ASN A 322 25.49 -16.90 2.01
N ILE A 323 26.78 -17.20 1.83
CA ILE A 323 27.86 -16.20 1.91
C ILE A 323 27.73 -15.15 0.80
N LYS A 324 27.25 -15.55 -0.40
CA LYS A 324 26.97 -14.61 -1.48
C LYS A 324 25.78 -13.71 -1.15
N LEU A 325 24.71 -14.29 -0.59
CA LEU A 325 23.54 -13.54 -0.13
C LEU A 325 23.91 -12.54 0.98
N TYR A 326 24.71 -12.95 1.96
CA TYR A 326 25.23 -12.06 2.98
C TYR A 326 26.02 -10.88 2.39
N ARG A 327 26.95 -11.16 1.46
CA ARG A 327 27.73 -10.09 0.82
C ARG A 327 26.82 -9.13 0.05
N LYS A 328 25.82 -9.68 -0.65
CA LYS A 328 24.78 -8.89 -1.32
C LYS A 328 24.04 -7.99 -0.33
N VAL A 329 23.59 -8.52 0.81
CA VAL A 329 22.88 -7.76 1.85
C VAL A 329 23.76 -6.66 2.46
N ALA A 330 25.04 -6.92 2.69
CA ALA A 330 25.98 -5.92 3.18
C ALA A 330 26.21 -4.79 2.16
N GLU A 331 26.36 -5.11 0.87
CA GLU A 331 26.46 -4.14 -0.22
C GLU A 331 25.15 -3.35 -0.39
N GLN A 332 24.00 -4.02 -0.30
CA GLN A 332 22.67 -3.41 -0.38
C GLN A 332 22.37 -2.48 0.78
N SER A 333 22.81 -2.78 2.01
CA SER A 333 22.63 -1.87 3.15
C SER A 333 23.24 -0.50 2.89
N GLU A 334 24.47 -0.44 2.36
CA GLU A 334 25.11 0.84 2.04
C GLU A 334 24.38 1.56 0.90
N LEU A 335 23.88 0.82 -0.10
CA LEU A 335 23.05 1.37 -1.17
C LEU A 335 21.74 1.96 -0.63
N VAL A 336 21.03 1.21 0.22
CA VAL A 336 19.77 1.62 0.85
C VAL A 336 19.94 2.88 1.70
N LYS A 337 21.03 2.98 2.48
CA LYS A 337 21.34 4.20 3.24
C LYS A 337 21.59 5.40 2.31
N SER A 338 22.33 5.20 1.22
CA SER A 338 22.56 6.26 0.21
C SER A 338 21.26 6.72 -0.43
N LEU A 339 20.40 5.78 -0.84
CA LEU A 339 19.13 6.09 -1.48
C LEU A 339 18.13 6.75 -0.52
N ALA A 340 18.13 6.37 0.76
CA ALA A 340 17.34 7.05 1.79
C ALA A 340 17.73 8.54 1.88
N HIS A 341 19.04 8.83 1.85
CA HIS A 341 19.53 10.20 1.86
C HIS A 341 19.13 10.96 0.59
N GLU A 342 19.29 10.37 -0.60
CA GLU A 342 18.88 10.98 -1.87
C GLU A 342 17.39 11.29 -1.91
N TRP A 343 16.55 10.37 -1.40
CA TRP A 343 15.12 10.59 -1.27
C TRP A 343 14.80 11.73 -0.30
N VAL A 344 15.44 11.76 0.88
CA VAL A 344 15.30 12.86 1.84
C VAL A 344 15.66 14.21 1.22
N GLU A 345 16.74 14.29 0.45
CA GLU A 345 17.13 15.52 -0.26
C GLU A 345 16.10 15.92 -1.32
N ALA A 346 15.53 14.96 -2.06
CA ALA A 346 14.47 15.23 -3.02
C ALA A 346 13.18 15.71 -2.34
N ARG A 347 12.82 15.11 -1.19
CA ARG A 347 11.66 15.51 -0.39
C ARG A 347 11.83 16.90 0.21
N ASN A 348 13.02 17.24 0.71
CA ASN A 348 13.30 18.59 1.19
C ASN A 348 13.16 19.63 0.07
N ARG A 349 13.59 19.32 -1.16
CA ARG A 349 13.37 20.20 -2.32
C ARG A 349 11.89 20.39 -2.65
N TRP A 350 11.10 19.33 -2.63
CA TRP A 350 9.64 19.44 -2.75
C TRP A 350 9.04 20.37 -1.67
N LEU A 351 9.46 20.20 -0.41
CA LEU A 351 8.98 21.00 0.72
C LEU A 351 9.34 22.49 0.61
N GLU A 352 10.39 22.86 -0.12
CA GLU A 352 10.76 24.25 -0.37
C GLU A 352 9.82 24.96 -1.36
N VAL A 353 9.25 24.21 -2.31
CA VAL A 353 8.39 24.74 -3.38
C VAL A 353 6.91 24.40 -3.19
N SER A 354 6.58 23.51 -2.26
CA SER A 354 5.22 23.02 -2.01
C SER A 354 4.22 24.17 -1.81
N PRO A 355 3.00 24.06 -2.36
CA PRO A 355 1.96 25.07 -2.19
C PRO A 355 1.48 25.21 -0.73
N VAL A 356 1.81 24.25 0.15
CA VAL A 356 1.42 24.24 1.57
C VAL A 356 2.45 25.01 2.42
N GLN A 357 2.13 26.25 2.78
CA GLN A 357 3.05 27.28 3.31
C GLN A 357 3.75 27.03 4.66
N ASP A 358 3.57 25.88 5.31
CA ASP A 358 4.25 25.57 6.59
C ASP A 358 5.07 24.27 6.54
N SER A 359 5.97 24.21 5.57
CA SER A 359 6.81 23.05 5.26
C SER A 359 7.68 22.51 6.40
N ARG A 360 7.89 23.31 7.46
CA ARG A 360 8.71 22.93 8.63
C ARG A 360 8.06 21.87 9.51
N TYR A 361 6.72 21.74 9.49
CA TYR A 361 6.03 20.67 10.20
C TYR A 361 6.17 19.32 9.46
N TYR A 362 6.16 19.32 8.12
CA TYR A 362 6.19 18.09 7.31
C TYR A 362 7.57 17.45 7.12
N ILE A 363 8.67 18.12 7.50
CA ILE A 363 9.99 17.47 7.56
C ILE A 363 9.94 16.24 8.49
N ARG A 364 9.03 16.25 9.48
CA ARG A 364 8.83 15.15 10.41
C ARG A 364 8.10 13.97 9.77
N ASN A 365 7.41 14.17 8.66
CA ASN A 365 6.77 13.07 7.93
C ASN A 365 7.86 12.17 7.30
N SER A 366 8.96 12.74 6.79
CA SER A 366 10.11 11.95 6.36
C SER A 366 10.73 11.15 7.50
N SER A 367 10.78 11.72 8.71
CA SER A 367 11.21 10.98 9.90
C SER A 367 10.31 9.78 10.17
N GLU A 368 9.00 9.96 10.09
CA GLU A 368 8.02 8.90 10.36
C GLU A 368 8.18 7.74 9.37
N VAL A 369 8.36 8.02 8.08
CA VAL A 369 8.69 6.99 7.08
C VAL A 369 9.92 6.18 7.50
N LEU A 370 11.03 6.86 7.81
CA LEU A 370 12.26 6.18 8.22
C LEU A 370 12.07 5.37 9.51
N LEU A 371 11.26 5.83 10.45
CA LEU A 371 10.93 5.10 11.69
C LEU A 371 10.06 3.88 11.42
N GLN A 372 9.06 3.97 10.55
CA GLN A 372 8.24 2.83 10.13
C GLN A 372 9.09 1.76 9.44
N LEU A 373 9.97 2.14 8.51
CA LEU A 373 10.89 1.23 7.85
C LEU A 373 11.92 0.64 8.83
N SER A 374 12.43 1.44 9.79
CA SER A 374 13.27 0.94 10.88
C SER A 374 12.53 -0.11 11.72
N ASN A 375 11.25 0.13 12.02
CA ASN A 375 10.43 -0.81 12.76
C ASN A 375 10.18 -2.10 11.96
N MET A 376 10.09 -2.04 10.62
CA MET A 376 10.07 -3.27 9.80
C MET A 376 11.34 -4.10 10.00
N LEU A 377 12.52 -3.45 9.97
CA LEU A 377 13.79 -4.12 10.22
C LEU A 377 13.83 -4.74 11.64
N ILE A 378 13.33 -4.02 12.65
CA ILE A 378 13.28 -4.49 14.06
C ILE A 378 12.23 -5.59 14.28
N CYS A 379 11.03 -5.48 13.73
CA CYS A 379 9.97 -6.46 13.96
C CYS A 379 10.27 -7.80 13.28
N SER A 380 11.04 -7.80 12.19
CA SER A 380 11.58 -9.01 11.57
C SER A 380 12.45 -9.84 12.53
N ILE A 381 13.01 -9.18 13.56
CA ILE A 381 13.95 -9.73 14.53
C ILE A 381 13.25 -10.41 15.73
N ASN A 382 11.97 -10.14 15.99
CA ASN A 382 11.29 -10.54 17.25
C ASN A 382 10.11 -11.51 17.10
N ILE A 383 9.92 -12.15 15.94
CA ILE A 383 8.88 -13.19 15.78
C ILE A 383 9.46 -14.56 16.19
N ILE A 384 9.80 -14.72 17.48
CA ILE A 384 9.95 -16.02 18.17
C ILE A 384 9.40 -15.91 19.59
#